data_AF-A0A1Q7QHK0-F1
#
_entry.id   AF-A0A1Q7QHK0-F1
#
_cell.length_a   1.000
_cell.length_b   1.000
_cell.length_c   1.000
_cell.angle_alpha   90.00
_cell.angle_beta   90.00
_cell.angle_gamma   90.00
#
_symmetry.space_group_name_H-M   'P 1'
#
loop_
_entity.id
_entity.type
_entity.pdbx_description
1 polymer ?
#
loop_
_entity_poly.entity_id
_entity_poly.type
_entity_poly.pdbx_seq_one_letter_code
_entity_poly.pdbx_strand_id
1 'polypeptide(L)'
;MLPRPRQARRQSLTALGEAPDRVASEFRRRVRTDLASQDWYSRFDEDSLRWFRERGMRMSELLLGHLDTTRRAGRDQLIEQASLLGREYGVEAKRRGLSLGEATQAFLFFRARFMAEIAQVARRRALASEQASLLFEEADRALDRVILALIQGHQA
;
A
#
# COMPACT_ATOMS: atom_id res chain seq x y z
N MET A 1 -39.75 14.61 6.61
CA MET A 1 -38.32 14.52 7.01
C MET A 1 -37.74 13.26 6.40
N LEU A 2 -36.78 13.37 5.49
CA LEU A 2 -36.08 12.20 4.96
C LEU A 2 -35.10 11.68 6.02
N PRO A 3 -35.07 10.37 6.33
CA PRO A 3 -34.10 9.81 7.25
C PRO A 3 -32.68 10.08 6.70
N ARG A 4 -31.84 10.77 7.49
CA ARG A 4 -30.42 10.92 7.17
C ARG A 4 -29.82 9.51 7.05
N PRO A 5 -29.11 9.17 5.96
CA PRO A 5 -28.38 7.92 5.91
C PRO A 5 -27.43 7.88 7.10
N ARG A 6 -27.45 6.78 7.84
CA ARG A 6 -26.47 6.52 8.90
C ARG A 6 -25.10 6.53 8.23
N GLN A 7 -24.33 7.61 8.38
CA GLN A 7 -22.96 7.67 7.87
C GLN A 7 -22.21 6.45 8.37
N ALA A 8 -21.74 5.59 7.46
CA ALA A 8 -20.86 4.51 7.82
C ALA A 8 -19.62 5.10 8.48
N ARG A 9 -19.42 4.73 9.73
CA ARG A 9 -18.23 5.12 10.45
C ARG A 9 -17.09 4.23 9.98
N ARG A 10 -15.96 4.84 9.65
CA ARG A 10 -14.69 4.16 9.43
C ARG A 10 -14.42 3.11 10.52
N GLN A 11 -14.01 1.92 10.12
CA GLN A 11 -13.64 0.81 11.00
C GLN A 11 -12.21 0.37 10.73
N SER A 12 -11.50 -0.04 11.78
CA SER A 12 -10.17 -0.64 11.65
C SER A 12 -10.26 -2.05 11.06
N LEU A 13 -9.19 -2.53 10.43
CA LEU A 13 -9.12 -3.92 9.96
C LEU A 13 -9.42 -4.93 11.07
N THR A 14 -8.90 -4.68 12.27
CA THR A 14 -9.15 -5.47 13.48
C THR A 14 -10.62 -5.42 13.88
N ALA A 15 -11.29 -4.26 13.81
CA ALA A 15 -12.72 -4.15 14.08
C ALA A 15 -13.58 -4.86 13.02
N LEU A 16 -13.05 -5.04 11.81
CA LEU A 16 -13.64 -5.88 10.76
C LEU A 16 -13.33 -7.38 10.96
N GLY A 17 -12.62 -7.74 12.04
CA GLY A 17 -12.23 -9.09 12.40
C GLY A 17 -10.97 -9.61 11.69
N GLU A 18 -10.30 -8.78 10.89
CA GLU A 18 -9.03 -9.15 10.24
C GLU A 18 -7.82 -8.85 11.11
N ALA A 19 -6.92 -9.82 11.23
CA ALA A 19 -5.60 -9.59 11.81
C ALA A 19 -4.70 -8.95 10.75
N PRO A 20 -4.14 -7.74 10.99
CA PRO A 20 -3.25 -7.07 10.04
C PRO A 20 -2.08 -7.95 9.56
N ASP A 21 -1.50 -8.76 10.44
CA ASP A 21 -0.40 -9.67 10.11
C ASP A 21 -0.80 -10.77 9.11
N ARG A 22 -2.05 -11.23 9.18
CA ARG A 22 -2.59 -12.20 8.23
C ARG A 22 -2.74 -11.55 6.85
N VAL A 23 -3.30 -10.33 6.81
CA VAL A 23 -3.45 -9.55 5.57
C VAL A 23 -2.08 -9.29 4.94
N ALA A 24 -1.10 -8.88 5.75
CA ALA A 24 0.28 -8.69 5.30
C ALA A 24 0.90 -9.98 4.75
N SER A 25 0.65 -11.13 5.39
CA SER A 25 1.19 -12.42 4.96
C SER A 25 0.61 -12.89 3.62
N GLU A 26 -0.70 -12.77 3.43
CA GLU A 26 -1.35 -13.10 2.14
C GLU A 26 -0.90 -12.16 1.03
N PHE A 27 -0.81 -10.85 1.34
CA PHE A 27 -0.27 -9.86 0.42
C PHE A 27 1.15 -10.23 -0.04
N ARG A 28 2.06 -10.52 0.91
CA ARG A 28 3.45 -10.92 0.61
C ARG A 28 3.52 -12.16 -0.27
N ARG A 29 2.68 -13.17 0.02
CA ARG A 29 2.62 -14.41 -0.77
C ARG A 29 2.23 -14.11 -2.22
N ARG A 30 1.18 -13.30 -2.45
CA ARG A 30 0.73 -12.92 -3.80
C ARG A 30 1.78 -12.12 -4.56
N VAL A 31 2.37 -11.12 -3.91
CA VAL A 31 3.43 -10.30 -4.52
C VAL A 31 4.56 -11.19 -5.01
N ARG A 32 5.04 -12.14 -4.19
CA ARG A 32 6.12 -13.05 -4.59
C ARG A 32 5.75 -13.91 -5.80
N THR A 33 4.52 -14.42 -5.87
CA THR A 33 4.06 -15.23 -7.00
C THR A 33 4.00 -14.42 -8.30
N ASP A 34 3.47 -13.20 -8.25
CA ASP A 34 3.25 -12.37 -9.43
C ASP A 34 4.53 -11.68 -9.92
N LEU A 35 5.49 -11.46 -9.02
CA LEU A 35 6.70 -10.69 -9.31
C LEU A 35 7.60 -11.43 -10.31
N ALA A 36 7.63 -12.76 -10.24
CA ALA A 36 8.40 -13.59 -11.17
C ALA A 36 7.89 -13.53 -12.62
N SER A 37 6.65 -13.05 -12.85
CA SER A 37 6.03 -12.98 -14.17
C SER A 37 6.14 -11.60 -14.83
N GLN A 38 6.94 -10.68 -14.27
CA GLN A 38 7.00 -9.30 -14.75
C GLN A 38 8.20 -9.06 -15.65
N ASP A 39 7.98 -8.56 -16.86
CA ASP A 39 9.04 -8.29 -17.85
C ASP A 39 10.05 -7.23 -17.40
N TRP A 40 9.65 -6.35 -16.50
CA TRP A 40 10.54 -5.36 -15.91
C TRP A 40 11.40 -5.96 -14.80
N TYR A 41 11.01 -7.08 -14.17
CA TYR A 41 11.72 -7.68 -13.04
C TYR A 41 13.14 -8.10 -13.41
N SER A 42 13.33 -8.62 -14.63
CA SER A 42 14.64 -9.01 -15.16
C SER A 42 15.59 -7.84 -15.43
N ARG A 43 15.07 -6.60 -15.44
CA ARG A 43 15.87 -5.38 -15.67
C ARG A 43 16.58 -4.89 -14.41
N PHE A 44 16.28 -5.48 -13.26
CA PHE A 44 16.88 -5.13 -11.98
C PHE A 44 17.92 -6.16 -11.59
N ASP A 45 19.05 -5.70 -11.02
CA ASP A 45 19.99 -6.61 -10.37
C ASP A 45 19.40 -7.21 -9.08
N GLU A 46 20.00 -8.31 -8.61
CA GLU A 46 19.48 -9.04 -7.46
C GLU A 46 19.46 -8.21 -6.17
N ASP A 47 20.45 -7.33 -6.00
CA ASP A 47 20.59 -6.45 -4.85
C ASP A 47 19.45 -5.43 -4.79
N SER A 48 19.09 -4.86 -5.94
CA SER A 48 17.97 -3.95 -6.12
C SER A 48 16.66 -4.67 -5.86
N LEU A 49 16.52 -5.89 -6.38
CA LEU A 49 15.33 -6.71 -6.13
C LEU A 49 15.16 -7.09 -4.66
N ARG A 50 16.25 -7.41 -3.94
CA ARG A 50 16.21 -7.65 -2.48
C ARG A 50 15.76 -6.40 -1.75
N TRP A 51 16.40 -5.27 -2.06
CA TRP A 51 16.09 -3.97 -1.46
C TRP A 51 14.62 -3.56 -1.68
N PHE A 52 14.10 -3.74 -2.91
CA PHE A 52 12.71 -3.42 -3.23
C PHE A 52 11.71 -4.32 -2.49
N ARG A 53 12.03 -5.60 -2.32
CA ARG A 53 11.20 -6.51 -1.52
C ARG A 53 11.10 -6.05 -0.07
N GLU A 54 12.24 -5.77 0.56
CA GLU A 54 12.29 -5.33 1.96
C GLU A 54 11.54 -4.01 2.18
N ARG A 55 11.75 -3.02 1.31
CA ARG A 55 11.05 -1.73 1.40
C ARG A 55 9.56 -1.87 1.13
N GLY A 56 9.18 -2.67 0.13
CA GLY A 56 7.78 -2.97 -0.18
C GLY A 56 7.07 -3.66 0.99
N MET A 57 7.73 -4.61 1.67
CA MET A 57 7.20 -5.25 2.87
C MET A 57 6.95 -4.24 3.97
N ARG A 58 7.96 -3.42 4.31
CA ARG A 58 7.81 -2.38 5.34
C ARG A 58 6.71 -1.37 5.00
N MET A 59 6.61 -0.98 3.73
CA MET A 59 5.56 -0.08 3.26
C MET A 59 4.16 -0.70 3.43
N SER A 60 4.00 -1.99 3.12
CA SER A 60 2.71 -2.67 3.31
C SER A 60 2.27 -2.68 4.78
N GLU A 61 3.20 -2.87 5.73
CA GLU A 61 2.92 -2.86 7.16
C GLU A 61 2.43 -1.48 7.63
N LEU A 62 3.09 -0.40 7.19
CA LEU A 62 2.69 0.96 7.54
C LEU A 62 1.31 1.31 6.97
N LEU A 63 1.05 0.92 5.72
CA LEU A 63 -0.25 1.15 5.08
C LEU A 63 -1.37 0.35 5.76
N LEU A 64 -1.14 -0.92 6.08
CA LEU A 64 -2.11 -1.73 6.84
C LEU A 64 -2.33 -1.17 8.24
N GLY A 65 -1.27 -0.75 8.93
CA GLY A 65 -1.37 -0.07 10.22
C GLY A 65 -2.17 1.24 10.13
N HIS A 66 -2.01 2.00 9.05
CA HIS A 66 -2.78 3.23 8.82
C HIS A 66 -4.29 2.95 8.67
N LEU A 67 -4.64 1.88 7.95
CA LEU A 67 -6.02 1.41 7.80
C LEU A 67 -6.58 0.85 9.13
N ASP A 68 -5.74 0.22 9.94
CA ASP A 68 -6.14 -0.35 11.23
C ASP A 68 -6.20 0.68 12.37
N THR A 69 -5.44 1.76 12.31
CA THR A 69 -5.40 2.75 13.40
C THR A 69 -6.62 3.67 13.35
N THR A 70 -7.46 3.68 14.39
CA THR A 70 -8.64 4.56 14.44
C THR A 70 -8.33 6.00 14.86
N ARG A 71 -7.30 6.20 15.70
CA ARG A 71 -6.89 7.53 16.18
C ARG A 71 -6.19 8.32 15.07
N ARG A 72 -6.65 9.55 14.81
CA ARG A 72 -6.10 10.43 13.75
C ARG A 72 -4.58 10.63 13.86
N ALA A 73 -4.08 10.97 15.04
CA ALA A 73 -2.64 11.21 15.23
C ALA A 73 -1.77 10.00 14.84
N GLY A 74 -2.17 8.78 15.25
CA GLY A 74 -1.43 7.57 14.89
C GLY A 74 -1.49 7.26 13.39
N ARG A 75 -2.62 7.57 12.73
CA ARG A 75 -2.73 7.45 11.28
C ARG A 75 -1.80 8.39 10.53
N ASP A 76 -1.78 9.65 10.96
CA ASP A 76 -0.99 10.70 10.35
C ASP A 76 0.50 10.33 10.45
N GLN A 77 0.94 9.82 11.61
CA GLN A 77 2.28 9.30 11.80
C GLN A 77 2.61 8.12 10.87
N LEU A 78 1.71 7.15 10.73
CA LEU A 78 1.94 5.97 9.88
C LEU A 78 2.03 6.33 8.40
N ILE A 79 1.17 7.25 7.92
CA ILE A 79 1.23 7.68 6.52
C ILE A 79 2.43 8.58 6.25
N GLU A 80 2.88 9.38 7.22
CA GLU A 80 4.13 10.14 7.12
C GLU A 80 5.33 9.20 7.01
N GLN A 81 5.41 8.16 7.83
CA GLN A 81 6.44 7.14 7.73
C GLN A 81 6.41 6.42 6.38
N ALA A 82 5.23 6.04 5.88
CA ALA A 82 5.10 5.41 4.57
C ALA A 82 5.53 6.36 3.44
N SER A 83 5.21 7.65 3.56
CA SER A 83 5.65 8.69 2.61
C SER A 83 7.17 8.85 2.62
N LEU A 84 7.79 8.84 3.80
CA LEU A 84 9.26 8.87 3.93
C LEU A 84 9.91 7.67 3.22
N LEU A 85 9.38 6.46 3.42
CA LEU A 85 9.84 5.28 2.68
C LEU A 85 9.68 5.44 1.17
N GLY A 86 8.57 6.02 0.72
CA GLY A 86 8.35 6.35 -0.69
C GLY A 86 9.45 7.25 -1.22
N ARG A 87 9.75 8.34 -0.50
CA ARG A 87 10.83 9.27 -0.87
C ARG A 87 12.20 8.60 -0.93
N GLU A 88 12.55 7.82 0.09
CA GLU A 88 13.81 7.07 0.12
C GLU A 88 13.92 6.07 -1.02
N TYR A 89 12.79 5.43 -1.39
CA TYR A 89 12.70 4.59 -2.58
C TYR A 89 13.03 5.36 -3.84
N GLY A 90 12.45 6.55 -4.03
CA GLY A 90 12.75 7.39 -5.19
C GLY A 90 14.24 7.71 -5.30
N VAL A 91 14.85 8.16 -4.20
CA VAL A 91 16.28 8.49 -4.12
C VAL A 91 17.13 7.27 -4.47
N GLU A 92 16.84 6.13 -3.87
CA GLU A 92 17.62 4.91 -4.05
C GLU A 92 17.45 4.33 -5.46
N ALA A 93 16.24 4.38 -6.02
CA ALA A 93 16.00 3.95 -7.39
C ALA A 93 16.83 4.76 -8.39
N LYS A 94 16.90 6.09 -8.22
CA LYS A 94 17.78 6.94 -9.04
C LYS A 94 19.25 6.60 -8.85
N ARG A 95 19.71 6.39 -7.62
CA ARG A 95 21.10 5.99 -7.32
C ARG A 95 21.49 4.68 -8.00
N ARG A 96 20.54 3.77 -8.16
CA ARG A 96 20.69 2.47 -8.83
C ARG A 96 20.48 2.55 -10.35
N GLY A 97 20.35 3.75 -10.92
CA GLY A 97 20.26 3.95 -12.37
C GLY A 97 18.88 3.72 -12.97
N LEU A 98 17.84 3.51 -12.15
CA LEU A 98 16.49 3.31 -12.66
C LEU A 98 15.89 4.63 -13.10
N SER A 99 15.20 4.60 -14.24
CA SER A 99 14.37 5.73 -14.67
C SER A 99 13.18 5.94 -13.71
N LEU A 100 12.63 7.16 -13.71
CA LEU A 100 11.41 7.45 -12.96
C LEU A 100 10.26 6.55 -13.39
N GLY A 101 10.19 6.23 -14.68
CA GLY A 101 9.20 5.31 -15.25
C GLY A 101 9.31 3.90 -14.67
N GLU A 102 10.51 3.33 -14.59
CA GLU A 102 10.74 2.00 -14.01
C GLU A 102 10.43 1.96 -12.51
N ALA A 103 10.87 2.98 -11.77
CA ALA A 103 10.56 3.10 -10.35
C ALA A 103 9.05 3.19 -10.10
N THR A 104 8.34 3.97 -10.93
CA THR A 104 6.90 4.14 -10.87
C THR A 104 6.16 2.86 -11.28
N GLN A 105 6.65 2.16 -12.31
CA GLN A 105 6.08 0.89 -12.77
C GLN A 105 6.15 -0.18 -11.68
N ALA A 106 7.29 -0.29 -10.97
CA ALA A 106 7.43 -1.19 -9.83
C ALA A 106 6.47 -0.83 -8.68
N PHE A 107 6.28 0.46 -8.40
CA PHE A 107 5.30 0.91 -7.41
C PHE A 107 3.85 0.58 -7.82
N LEU A 108 3.47 0.83 -9.08
CA LEU A 108 2.13 0.54 -9.58
C LEU A 108 1.83 -0.97 -9.56
N PHE A 109 2.84 -1.81 -9.82
CA PHE A 109 2.73 -3.25 -9.63
C PHE A 109 2.34 -3.58 -8.18
N PHE A 110 3.03 -3.02 -7.19
CA PHE A 110 2.74 -3.22 -5.78
C PHE A 110 1.35 -2.70 -5.40
N ARG A 111 1.00 -1.48 -5.84
CA ARG A 111 -0.30 -0.83 -5.63
C ARG A 111 -1.45 -1.74 -6.05
N ALA A 112 -1.36 -2.33 -7.25
CA ALA A 112 -2.40 -3.22 -7.76
C ALA A 112 -2.62 -4.45 -6.85
N ARG A 113 -1.54 -5.08 -6.35
CA ARG A 113 -1.65 -6.23 -5.44
C ARG A 113 -2.18 -5.82 -4.07
N PHE A 114 -1.79 -4.65 -3.58
CA PHE A 114 -2.26 -4.15 -2.29
C PHE A 114 -3.77 -3.91 -2.35
N MET A 115 -4.24 -3.20 -3.37
CA MET A 115 -5.67 -2.96 -3.59
C MET A 115 -6.46 -4.26 -3.81
N ALA A 116 -5.87 -5.24 -4.51
CA ALA A 116 -6.48 -6.56 -4.65
C ALA A 116 -6.65 -7.27 -3.29
N GLU A 117 -5.67 -7.17 -2.38
CA GLU A 117 -5.80 -7.76 -1.04
C GLU A 117 -6.82 -7.00 -0.18
N ILE A 118 -6.91 -5.67 -0.27
CA ILE A 118 -7.98 -4.89 0.37
C ILE A 118 -9.36 -5.33 -0.14
N ALA A 119 -9.49 -5.58 -1.44
CA ALA A 119 -10.72 -6.13 -2.02
C ALA A 119 -11.05 -7.53 -1.49
N GLN A 120 -10.03 -8.38 -1.28
CA GLN A 120 -10.22 -9.70 -0.69
C GLN A 120 -10.67 -9.60 0.77
N VAL A 121 -10.08 -8.70 1.56
CA VAL A 121 -10.53 -8.39 2.93
C VAL A 121 -12.01 -8.01 2.93
N ALA A 122 -12.40 -7.07 2.08
CA ALA A 122 -13.78 -6.61 2.00
C ALA A 122 -14.76 -7.75 1.68
N ARG A 123 -14.39 -8.64 0.75
CA ARG A 123 -15.19 -9.82 0.41
C ARG A 123 -15.25 -10.85 1.54
N ARG A 124 -14.11 -11.20 2.14
CA ARG A 124 -14.03 -12.20 3.23
C ARG A 124 -14.86 -11.81 4.44
N ARG A 125 -14.99 -10.50 4.70
CA ARG A 125 -15.77 -9.96 5.80
C ARG A 125 -17.18 -9.56 5.43
N ALA A 126 -17.61 -9.81 4.19
CA ALA A 126 -18.91 -9.43 3.68
C ALA A 126 -19.27 -7.98 4.05
N LEU A 127 -18.31 -7.06 3.87
CA LEU A 127 -18.49 -5.66 4.23
C LEU A 127 -19.67 -5.06 3.47
N ALA A 128 -20.44 -4.21 4.13
CA ALA A 128 -21.45 -3.41 3.45
C ALA A 128 -20.77 -2.52 2.39
N SER A 129 -21.47 -2.23 1.29
CA SER A 129 -20.91 -1.47 0.16
C SER A 129 -20.29 -0.14 0.61
N GLU A 130 -20.93 0.57 1.55
CA GLU A 130 -20.42 1.85 2.06
C GLU A 130 -19.11 1.67 2.87
N GLN A 131 -19.01 0.62 3.68
CA GLN A 131 -17.80 0.32 4.45
C GLN A 131 -16.65 -0.09 3.53
N ALA A 132 -16.94 -0.90 2.51
CA ALA A 132 -15.97 -1.28 1.50
C ALA A 132 -15.46 -0.03 0.78
N SER A 133 -16.34 0.84 0.28
CA SER A 133 -15.96 2.08 -0.41
C SER A 133 -15.04 2.95 0.44
N LEU A 134 -15.36 3.16 1.73
CA LEU A 134 -14.50 3.92 2.64
C LEU A 134 -13.11 3.29 2.81
N LEU A 135 -13.04 1.97 2.97
CA LEU A 135 -11.76 1.25 3.08
C LEU A 135 -10.93 1.40 1.79
N PHE A 136 -11.57 1.32 0.63
CA PHE A 136 -10.92 1.53 -0.68
C PHE A 136 -10.42 2.96 -0.83
N GLU A 137 -11.25 3.97 -0.55
CA GLU A 137 -10.86 5.39 -0.64
C GLU A 137 -9.66 5.71 0.26
N GLU A 138 -9.60 5.14 1.46
CA GLU A 138 -8.49 5.36 2.37
C GLU A 138 -7.20 4.71 1.88
N ALA A 139 -7.28 3.47 1.39
CA ALA A 139 -6.14 2.78 0.82
C ALA A 139 -5.59 3.52 -0.42
N ASP A 140 -6.50 3.99 -1.28
CA ASP A 140 -6.18 4.73 -2.50
C ASP A 140 -5.46 6.04 -2.21
N ARG A 141 -6.03 6.89 -1.33
CA ARG A 141 -5.39 8.15 -0.88
C ARG A 141 -4.04 7.93 -0.22
N ALA A 142 -3.90 6.84 0.55
CA ALA A 142 -2.64 6.51 1.20
C ALA A 142 -1.56 6.15 0.16
N LEU A 143 -1.89 5.32 -0.83
CA LEU A 143 -0.97 4.95 -1.91
C LEU A 143 -0.59 6.15 -2.78
N ASP A 144 -1.54 7.04 -3.07
CA ASP A 144 -1.28 8.26 -3.86
C ASP A 144 -0.31 9.22 -3.15
N ARG A 145 -0.39 9.32 -1.81
CA ARG A 145 0.59 10.11 -1.05
C ARG A 145 1.99 9.52 -1.15
N VAL A 146 2.09 8.19 -1.13
CA VAL A 146 3.37 7.48 -1.23
C VAL A 146 3.97 7.59 -2.64
N ILE A 147 3.17 7.47 -3.71
CA ILE A 147 3.69 7.57 -5.09
C ILE A 147 4.22 8.98 -5.37
N LEU A 148 3.55 10.02 -4.86
CA LEU A 148 4.03 11.40 -4.99
C LEU A 148 5.35 11.59 -4.24
N ALA A 149 5.48 11.04 -3.03
CA ALA A 149 6.73 11.10 -2.27
C ALA A 149 7.87 10.36 -3.00
N LEU A 150 7.59 9.22 -3.64
CA LEU A 150 8.52 8.49 -4.49
C LEU A 150 9.00 9.34 -5.66
N ILE A 151 8.08 9.96 -6.39
CA ILE A 151 8.42 10.83 -7.52
C ILE A 151 9.32 11.98 -7.05
N GLN A 152 8.97 12.64 -5.94
CA GLN A 152 9.78 13.70 -5.35
C GLN A 152 11.18 13.22 -4.94
N GLY A 153 11.29 12.02 -4.36
CA GLY A 153 12.57 11.43 -3.99
C GLY A 153 13.45 11.12 -5.18
N HIS A 154 12.87 10.64 -6.28
CA HIS A 154 13.60 10.35 -7.50
C HIS A 154 14.08 11.63 -8.20
N GLN A 155 13.29 12.69 -8.15
CA GLN A 155 13.64 13.97 -8.79
C GLN A 155 14.62 14.83 -8.00
N ALA A 156 14.83 14.55 -6.71
CA ALA A 156 15.81 15.23 -5.86
C ALA A 156 17.26 14.98 -6.30
#